data_AF-A0A496X3Z4-F1
#
_entry.id   AF-A0A496X3Z4-F1
#
_cell.length_a   1.000
_cell.length_b   1.000
_cell.length_c   1.000
_cell.angle_alpha   90.00
_cell.angle_beta   90.00
_cell.angle_gamma   90.00
#
_symmetry.space_group_name_H-M   'P 1'
#
loop_
_entity.id
_entity.type
_entity.pdbx_description
1 polymer ?
#
loop_
_entity_poly.entity_id
_entity_poly.type
_entity_poly.pdbx_seq_one_letter_code
_entity_poly.pdbx_strand_id
1 'polypeptide(L)' 'MAKKRDTYKYDYKVGNKIVHSGITNDLDRREQEHQQRWPSGHISQSGRKTTEGAAREWESTRPKSVTPARKK' A
#
# COMPACT_ATOMS: atom_id res chain seq x y z
N MET A 1 5.57 -25.52 9.65
CA MET A 1 4.24 -24.94 9.34
C MET A 1 4.44 -23.78 8.37
N ALA A 2 3.81 -23.80 7.20
CA ALA A 2 3.89 -22.70 6.25
C ALA A 2 3.20 -21.47 6.87
N LYS A 3 3.95 -20.40 7.12
CA LYS A 3 3.41 -19.12 7.63
C LYS A 3 2.40 -18.61 6.60
N LYS A 4 1.12 -18.51 6.98
CA LYS A 4 0.06 -18.11 6.04
C LYS A 4 0.37 -16.72 5.46
N ARG A 5 0.17 -16.58 4.16
CA ARG A 5 0.43 -15.36 3.40
C ARG A 5 -0.87 -14.57 3.23
N ASP A 6 -1.37 -14.03 4.32
CA ASP A 6 -2.64 -13.30 4.35
C ASP A 6 -2.45 -11.77 4.32
N THR A 7 -1.19 -11.30 4.23
CA THR A 7 -0.88 -9.87 4.26
C THR A 7 -0.71 -9.32 2.85
N TYR A 8 -1.51 -8.30 2.52
CA TYR A 8 -1.40 -7.51 1.31
C TYR A 8 -0.57 -6.26 1.56
N LYS A 9 0.29 -5.94 0.60
CA LYS A 9 1.05 -4.70 0.55
C LYS A 9 0.30 -3.73 -0.34
N TYR A 10 0.14 -2.49 0.06
CA TYR A 10 -0.66 -1.54 -0.70
C TYR A 10 -0.13 -0.11 -0.62
N ASP A 11 -0.47 0.63 -1.67
CA ASP A 11 -0.09 2.01 -1.88
C ASP A 11 -1.32 2.85 -2.16
N TYR A 12 -1.63 3.76 -1.26
CA TYR A 12 -2.66 4.75 -1.48
C TYR A 12 -2.12 5.88 -2.36
N LYS A 13 -2.66 5.97 -3.56
CA LYS A 13 -2.31 7.00 -4.54
C LYS A 13 -3.44 8.02 -4.60
N VAL A 14 -3.09 9.30 -4.52
CA VAL A 14 -4.01 10.42 -4.73
C VAL A 14 -3.49 11.20 -5.93
N GLY A 15 -4.21 11.10 -7.04
CA GLY A 15 -3.75 11.60 -8.34
C GLY A 15 -2.40 10.99 -8.72
N ASN A 16 -1.36 11.83 -8.83
CA ASN A 16 -0.02 11.42 -9.27
C ASN A 16 0.98 11.23 -8.12
N LYS A 17 0.52 11.14 -6.87
CA LYS A 17 1.35 11.03 -5.66
C LYS A 17 0.93 9.84 -4.81
N ILE A 18 1.90 9.09 -4.31
CA ILE A 18 1.66 8.09 -3.26
C ILE A 18 1.65 8.85 -1.93
N VAL A 19 0.51 8.87 -1.25
CA VAL A 19 0.36 9.60 0.03
C VAL A 19 0.48 8.68 1.23
N HIS A 20 0.19 7.39 1.04
CA HIS A 20 0.29 6.40 2.09
C HIS A 20 0.69 5.05 1.50
N SER A 21 1.47 4.28 2.24
CA SER A 21 1.78 2.90 1.90
C SER A 21 1.86 2.10 3.18
N GLY A 22 1.32 0.90 3.15
CA GLY A 22 1.28 0.04 4.32
C GLY A 22 0.90 -1.37 3.97
N ILE A 23 0.66 -2.15 5.02
CA ILE A 23 0.26 -3.55 4.91
C ILE A 23 -1.12 -3.73 5.52
N THR A 24 -1.99 -4.48 4.86
CA THR A 24 -3.33 -4.77 5.36
C THR A 24 -3.76 -6.18 4.99
N ASN A 25 -4.72 -6.74 5.72
CA ASN A 25 -5.34 -8.02 5.39
C ASN A 25 -6.61 -7.79 4.53
N ASP A 26 -7.18 -6.58 4.58
CA ASP A 26 -8.43 -6.21 3.93
C ASP A 26 -8.27 -4.88 3.18
N LEU A 27 -8.05 -4.95 1.86
CA LEU A 27 -7.86 -3.76 1.02
C LEU A 27 -9.15 -2.95 0.88
N ASP A 28 -10.28 -3.62 0.65
CA ASP A 28 -11.58 -2.99 0.41
C ASP A 28 -12.00 -2.05 1.56
N ARG A 29 -12.03 -2.58 2.78
CA ARG A 29 -12.34 -1.79 3.97
C ARG A 29 -11.36 -0.63 4.16
N ARG A 30 -10.07 -0.85 3.87
CA ARG A 30 -9.05 0.17 4.03
C ARG A 30 -9.20 1.29 3.00
N GLU A 31 -9.65 0.96 1.80
CA GLU A 31 -9.91 1.94 0.74
C GLU A 31 -11.07 2.86 1.15
N GLN A 32 -12.18 2.30 1.64
CA GLN A 32 -13.33 3.10 2.08
C GLN A 32 -12.96 4.08 3.21
N GLU A 33 -12.15 3.64 4.18
CA GLU A 33 -11.63 4.50 5.25
C GLU A 33 -10.71 5.61 4.71
N HIS A 34 -9.84 5.29 3.75
CA HIS A 34 -8.95 6.27 3.14
C HIS A 34 -9.69 7.21 2.20
N GLN A 35 -10.74 6.76 1.52
CA GLN A 35 -11.59 7.59 0.66
C GLN A 35 -12.31 8.67 1.44
N GLN A 36 -12.70 8.42 2.70
CA GLN A 36 -13.26 9.46 3.58
C GLN A 36 -12.26 10.60 3.85
N ARG A 37 -10.95 10.31 3.94
CA ARG A 37 -9.91 11.34 4.09
C ARG A 37 -9.44 11.92 2.75
N TRP A 38 -9.45 11.11 1.70
CA TRP A 38 -8.92 11.43 0.38
C TRP A 38 -9.87 10.90 -0.70
N PRO A 39 -10.90 11.67 -1.06
CA PRO A 39 -11.94 11.21 -1.98
C PRO A 39 -11.46 10.97 -3.42
N SER A 40 -10.33 11.58 -3.82
CA SER A 40 -9.69 11.31 -5.13
C SER A 40 -8.55 10.30 -5.07
N GLY A 41 -8.44 9.55 -3.98
CA GLY A 41 -7.44 8.49 -3.84
C GLY A 41 -7.98 7.10 -4.10
N HIS A 42 -7.07 6.18 -4.41
CA HIS A 42 -7.38 4.75 -4.51
C HIS A 42 -6.21 3.93 -3.96
N ILE A 43 -6.54 2.74 -3.45
CA ILE A 43 -5.57 1.74 -3.05
C ILE A 43 -5.04 1.00 -4.28
N SER A 44 -3.72 0.96 -4.42
CA SER A 44 -3.02 0.20 -5.45
C SER A 44 -2.27 -0.94 -4.77
N GLN A 45 -2.68 -2.18 -5.02
CA GLN A 45 -2.00 -3.34 -4.45
C GLN A 45 -0.59 -3.47 -5.03
N SER A 46 0.39 -3.55 -4.13
CA SER A 46 1.79 -3.67 -4.48
C SER A 46 2.23 -5.14 -4.48
N GLY A 47 1.96 -5.82 -5.60
CA GLY A 47 2.43 -7.18 -5.85
C GLY A 47 1.65 -8.30 -5.12
N ARG A 48 2.31 -9.44 -4.91
CA ARG A 48 1.71 -10.68 -4.37
C ARG A 48 1.56 -10.65 -2.84
N LYS A 49 0.58 -11.41 -2.32
CA LYS A 49 0.38 -11.63 -0.89
C LYS A 49 1.66 -12.17 -0.26
N THR A 50 2.04 -11.61 0.88
CA THR A 50 3.30 -11.94 1.55
C THR A 50 3.07 -12.41 2.97
N THR A 51 4.14 -12.87 3.62
CA THR A 51 4.13 -13.11 5.06
C THR A 51 4.34 -11.80 5.81
N GLU A 52 3.76 -11.67 7.01
CA GLU A 52 3.85 -10.47 7.84
C GLU A 52 5.29 -9.93 8.01
N GLY A 53 6.28 -10.82 8.16
CA GLY A 53 7.70 -10.44 8.27
C GLY A 53 8.22 -9.73 7.03
N ALA A 54 8.01 -10.33 5.86
CA ALA A 54 8.38 -9.74 4.58
C ALA A 54 7.52 -8.52 4.20
N ALA A 55 6.37 -8.33 4.86
CA ALA A 55 5.53 -7.16 4.75
C ALA A 55 6.10 -5.98 5.57
N ARG A 56 6.56 -6.27 6.79
CA ARG A 56 7.23 -5.30 7.67
C ARG A 56 8.56 -4.82 7.11
N GLU A 57 9.37 -5.72 6.56
CA GLU A 57 10.61 -5.36 5.86
C GLU A 57 10.34 -4.51 4.62
N TRP A 58 9.26 -4.83 3.89
CA TRP A 58 8.84 -4.04 2.75
C TRP A 58 8.34 -2.64 3.12
N GLU A 59 7.64 -2.48 4.25
CA GLU A 59 7.25 -1.15 4.74
C GLU A 59 8.49 -0.32 5.11
N SER A 60 9.49 -0.94 5.76
CA SER A 60 10.74 -0.29 6.16
C SER A 60 11.59 0.19 4.98
N THR A 61 11.58 -0.56 3.86
CA THR A 61 12.38 -0.23 2.67
C THR A 61 11.76 0.88 1.81
N ARG A 62 10.50 1.27 2.05
CA ARG A 62 9.84 2.31 1.25
C ARG A 62 10.06 3.70 1.84
N PRO A 63 10.61 4.65 1.05
CA PRO A 63 10.52 6.05 1.42
C PRO A 63 9.04 6.47 1.41
N LYS A 64 8.60 7.15 2.47
CA LYS A 64 7.19 7.53 2.73
C LYS A 64 6.56 8.46 1.68
N SER A 65 7.33 8.89 0.68
CA SER A 65 6.89 9.84 -0.34
C SER A 65 7.78 9.74 -1.59
N VAL A 66 7.45 8.81 -2.49
CA VAL A 66 8.02 8.76 -3.85
C VAL A 66 7.02 9.38 -4.80
N THR A 67 7.23 10.65 -5.16
CA THR A 67 6.64 11.22 -6.39
C THR A 67 7.41 10.59 -7.55
N PRO A 68 6.78 9.82 -8.47
CA PRO A 68 7.48 9.35 -9.65
C PRO A 68 7.94 10.58 -10.43
N ALA A 69 9.26 10.73 -10.61
CA ALA A 69 9.83 11.78 -11.43
C ALA A 69 9.26 11.62 -12.84
N ARG A 70 8.51 12.63 -13.28
CA ARG A 70 7.92 12.71 -14.63
C ARG A 70 9.06 12.60 -15.64
N LYS A 71 9.18 11.46 -16.34
CA LYS A 71 10.08 11.37 -17.51
C LYS A 71 9.54 12.35 -18.56
N LYS A 72 10.37 13.32 -18.93
CA LYS A 72 10.14 14.26 -20.04
C LYS A 72 10.36 13.54 -21.36
#